data_AF-A0A820J0T0-F1
#
_entry.id   AF-A0A820J0T0-F1
#
_cell.length_a   1.000
_cell.length_b   1.000
_cell.length_c   1.000
_cell.angle_alpha   90.00
_cell.angle_beta   90.00
_cell.angle_gamma   90.00
#
_symmetry.space_group_name_H-M   'P 1'
#
loop_
_entity.id
_entity.type
_entity.pdbx_description
1 polymer ?
#
loop_
_entity_poly.entity_id
_entity_poly.type
_entity_poly.pdbx_seq_one_letter_code
_entity_poly.pdbx_strand_id
1 'polypeptide(L)'
;ETTAKPVLLSLTHPQNSEILKCTVTLLGSDITAADVVYKAGTKVQPPMNNAFRTSIATQQMKYWFLQQLHECRQHLERAFHYVELTDFERNIDQLYKAIQYLDLIIDCINNAKDNILLPKKKRIDDLRRNKNTSIFTPAIPENIAFSFYIQGSKLSFAVYHTSVHGKASGYFKHYIEANVPTLADLLNQLSYMLLQLQQLRDKLRIFDEYQNGSDWKLMEEKQKQKQDSVGDLMTAF
;
A
#
# COMPACT_ATOMS: atom_id res chain seq x y z
N GLU A 1 -1.00 -22.70 3.20
CA GLU A 1 -0.06 -21.61 3.55
C GLU A 1 0.91 -21.39 2.41
N THR A 2 0.80 -20.27 1.70
CA THR A 2 1.79 -19.90 0.67
C THR A 2 2.89 -19.13 1.38
N THR A 3 3.96 -19.80 1.79
CA THR A 3 5.13 -19.12 2.39
C THR A 3 5.67 -18.09 1.41
N ALA A 4 5.66 -16.82 1.82
CA ALA A 4 6.15 -15.72 0.99
C ALA A 4 7.61 -15.99 0.60
N LYS A 5 7.90 -15.96 -0.71
CA LYS A 5 9.25 -16.20 -1.23
C LYS A 5 10.05 -14.90 -1.17
N PRO A 6 11.31 -14.92 -0.68
CA PRO A 6 12.19 -13.76 -0.77
C PRO A 6 12.44 -13.36 -2.23
N VAL A 7 12.46 -12.06 -2.49
CA VAL A 7 12.74 -11.49 -3.82
C VAL A 7 14.06 -10.72 -3.77
N LEU A 8 15.01 -11.10 -4.63
CA LEU A 8 16.27 -10.38 -4.82
C LEU A 8 16.08 -9.27 -5.86
N LEU A 9 16.41 -8.03 -5.49
CA LEU A 9 16.24 -6.85 -6.32
C LEU A 9 17.58 -6.13 -6.45
N SER A 10 17.97 -5.78 -7.69
CA SER A 10 19.09 -4.89 -7.96
C SER A 10 18.55 -3.51 -8.28
N LEU A 11 18.82 -2.53 -7.41
CA LEU A 11 18.35 -1.17 -7.56
C LEU A 11 19.34 -0.39 -8.43
N THR A 12 18.80 0.32 -9.42
CA THR A 12 19.60 1.09 -10.38
C THR A 12 19.09 2.52 -10.47
N HIS A 13 19.99 3.44 -10.84
CA HIS A 13 19.61 4.81 -11.12
C HIS A 13 18.94 4.89 -12.50
N PRO A 14 17.88 5.70 -12.71
CA PRO A 14 17.25 5.85 -14.03
C PRO A 14 18.21 6.25 -15.15
N GLN A 15 19.24 7.05 -14.81
CA GLN A 15 20.31 7.48 -15.72
C GLN A 15 21.59 6.61 -15.61
N ASN A 16 21.50 5.43 -15.00
CA ASN A 16 22.60 4.48 -14.81
C ASN A 16 23.90 5.09 -14.21
N SER A 17 23.75 5.95 -13.20
CA SER A 17 24.86 6.52 -12.45
C SER A 17 25.55 5.45 -11.59
N GLU A 18 26.88 5.40 -11.60
CA GLU A 18 27.65 4.48 -10.76
C GLU A 18 27.85 4.95 -9.32
N ILE A 19 27.31 6.12 -8.96
CA ILE A 19 27.50 6.75 -7.65
C ILE A 19 26.88 5.90 -6.53
N LEU A 20 25.77 5.24 -6.80
CA LEU A 20 25.02 4.45 -5.82
C LEU A 20 24.58 3.13 -6.45
N LYS A 21 24.94 2.02 -5.81
CA LYS A 21 24.46 0.67 -6.15
C LYS A 21 23.90 0.03 -4.89
N CYS A 22 22.79 -0.68 -5.02
CA CYS A 22 22.21 -1.42 -3.91
C CYS A 22 21.56 -2.70 -4.43
N THR A 23 21.85 -3.81 -3.78
CA THR A 23 21.10 -5.05 -3.95
C THR A 23 20.38 -5.35 -2.66
N VAL A 24 19.10 -5.73 -2.73
CA VAL A 24 18.28 -6.01 -1.55
C VAL A 24 17.51 -7.30 -1.69
N THR A 25 17.26 -7.96 -0.56
CA THR A 25 16.34 -9.09 -0.43
C THR A 25 15.11 -8.62 0.34
N LEU A 26 13.97 -8.62 -0.34
CA LEU A 26 12.67 -8.25 0.21
C LEU A 26 11.87 -9.51 0.54
N LEU A 27 11.38 -9.63 1.77
CA LEU A 27 10.47 -10.68 2.23
C LEU A 27 9.27 -10.04 2.90
N GLY A 28 8.11 -10.06 2.23
CA GLY A 28 6.91 -9.42 2.76
C GLY A 28 7.12 -7.91 3.00
N SER A 29 7.07 -7.48 4.25
CA SER A 29 7.31 -6.08 4.66
C SER A 29 8.76 -5.80 5.09
N ASP A 30 9.64 -6.80 5.04
CA ASP A 30 10.97 -6.72 5.64
C ASP A 30 12.05 -6.80 4.56
N ILE A 31 12.99 -5.85 4.60
CA ILE A 31 14.26 -5.99 3.88
C ILE A 31 15.21 -6.75 4.79
N THR A 32 15.42 -8.02 4.48
CA THR A 32 16.19 -8.96 5.31
C THR A 32 17.68 -8.97 4.98
N ALA A 33 18.03 -8.55 3.76
CA ALA A 33 19.40 -8.31 3.36
C ALA A 33 19.47 -7.08 2.45
N ALA A 34 20.55 -6.31 2.59
CA ALA A 34 20.91 -5.27 1.64
C ALA A 34 22.43 -5.19 1.55
N ASP A 35 22.96 -4.94 0.35
CA ASP A 35 24.36 -4.62 0.10
C ASP A 35 24.40 -3.29 -0.64
N VAL A 36 24.97 -2.27 0.00
CA VAL A 36 24.97 -0.88 -0.46
C VAL A 36 26.40 -0.48 -0.76
N VAL A 37 26.62 0.08 -1.95
CA VAL A 37 27.86 0.71 -2.36
C VAL A 37 27.57 2.15 -2.76
N TYR A 38 28.15 3.11 -2.04
CA TYR A 38 28.01 4.54 -2.29
C TYR A 38 29.39 5.18 -2.51
N LYS A 39 29.61 5.72 -3.71
CA LYS A 39 30.82 6.48 -4.06
C LYS A 39 30.54 7.95 -3.78
N ALA A 40 30.97 8.46 -2.63
CA ALA A 40 30.84 9.89 -2.33
C ALA A 40 31.73 10.69 -3.29
N GLY A 41 31.14 11.32 -4.31
CA GLY A 41 31.89 12.18 -5.24
C GLY A 41 32.40 13.41 -4.52
N THR A 42 33.68 13.45 -4.17
CA THR A 42 34.32 14.66 -3.65
C THR A 42 34.76 15.55 -4.80
N LYS A 43 34.00 16.60 -5.12
CA LYS A 43 34.59 17.80 -5.75
C LYS A 43 35.49 18.60 -4.76
N VAL A 44 35.71 18.08 -3.55
CA VAL A 44 36.21 18.84 -2.40
C VAL A 44 37.50 18.27 -1.79
N GLN A 45 37.90 17.03 -2.12
CA GLN A 45 39.17 16.45 -1.65
C GLN A 45 39.74 15.44 -2.67
N PRO A 46 41.09 15.41 -2.89
CA PRO A 46 41.75 14.60 -3.91
C PRO A 46 41.99 13.14 -3.44
N PRO A 47 42.49 12.25 -4.33
CA PRO A 47 41.82 11.04 -4.75
C PRO A 47 42.10 9.87 -3.80
N MET A 48 41.27 9.71 -2.78
CA MET A 48 41.15 8.42 -2.11
C MET A 48 39.89 7.74 -2.62
N ASN A 49 40.02 6.45 -2.93
CA ASN A 49 39.01 5.61 -3.56
C ASN A 49 37.80 5.42 -2.61
N ASN A 50 37.02 6.48 -2.36
CA ASN A 50 36.08 6.62 -1.24
C ASN A 50 34.71 5.98 -1.53
N ALA A 51 34.72 4.73 -1.99
CA ALA A 51 33.51 3.92 -2.03
C ALA A 51 33.21 3.41 -0.61
N PHE A 52 32.13 3.91 -0.01
CA PHE A 52 31.57 3.38 1.22
C PHE A 52 30.72 2.15 0.88
N ARG A 53 31.02 1.01 1.49
CA ARG A 53 30.21 -0.21 1.39
C ARG A 53 29.68 -0.60 2.75
N THR A 54 28.40 -0.96 2.80
CA THR A 54 27.76 -1.49 4.01
C THR A 54 26.67 -2.47 3.63
N SER A 55 26.40 -3.42 4.51
CA SER A 55 25.31 -4.37 4.34
C SER A 55 24.47 -4.53 5.60
N ILE A 56 23.25 -5.04 5.46
CA ILE A 56 22.46 -5.49 6.62
C ILE A 56 23.12 -6.79 7.11
N ALA A 57 23.55 -6.82 8.38
CA ALA A 57 24.24 -7.96 8.95
C ALA A 57 23.30 -9.17 9.08
N THR A 58 23.39 -10.11 8.13
CA THR A 58 22.56 -11.32 8.05
C THR A 58 22.63 -12.20 9.30
N GLN A 59 23.67 -12.05 10.12
CA GLN A 59 23.89 -12.85 11.33
C GLN A 59 23.05 -12.41 12.55
N GLN A 60 22.39 -11.23 12.50
CA GLN A 60 21.76 -10.63 13.70
C GLN A 60 20.23 -10.71 13.73
N MET A 61 19.58 -11.43 12.80
CA MET A 61 18.10 -11.41 12.63
C MET A 61 17.51 -9.99 12.58
N LYS A 62 18.28 -9.02 12.07
CA LYS A 62 17.82 -7.64 11.91
C LYS A 62 17.30 -7.41 10.50
N TYR A 63 16.30 -6.55 10.38
CA TYR A 63 15.67 -6.21 9.10
C TYR A 63 15.28 -4.73 9.07
N TRP A 64 15.15 -4.19 7.86
CA TRP A 64 14.53 -2.88 7.68
C TRP A 64 13.03 -3.06 7.43
N PHE A 65 12.23 -2.65 8.41
CA PHE A 65 10.77 -2.74 8.33
C PHE A 65 10.16 -1.66 7.43
N LEU A 66 9.43 -2.08 6.39
CA LEU A 66 8.68 -1.21 5.49
C LEU A 66 7.23 -1.09 5.96
N GLN A 67 6.99 -0.08 6.80
CA GLN A 67 5.67 0.21 7.36
C GLN A 67 4.56 0.31 6.29
N GLN A 68 4.84 0.85 5.10
CA GLN A 68 3.86 0.96 4.00
C GLN A 68 3.28 -0.40 3.58
N LEU A 69 4.12 -1.43 3.48
CA LEU A 69 3.68 -2.78 3.08
C LEU A 69 2.89 -3.45 4.19
N HIS A 70 3.31 -3.24 5.45
CA HIS A 70 2.58 -3.74 6.60
C HIS A 70 1.19 -3.10 6.72
N GLU A 71 1.11 -1.77 6.65
CA GLU A 71 -0.16 -1.04 6.70
C GLU A 71 -1.08 -1.45 5.55
N CYS A 72 -0.55 -1.60 4.32
CA CYS A 72 -1.32 -2.13 3.20
C CYS A 72 -1.92 -3.50 3.53
N ARG A 73 -1.12 -4.43 4.06
CA ARG A 73 -1.60 -5.77 4.45
C ARG A 73 -2.71 -5.69 5.50
N GLN A 74 -2.53 -4.86 6.53
CA GLN A 74 -3.52 -4.68 7.60
C GLN A 74 -4.86 -4.13 7.09
N HIS A 75 -4.83 -3.22 6.11
CA HIS A 75 -6.05 -2.75 5.45
C HIS A 75 -6.76 -3.87 4.67
N LEU A 76 -6.01 -4.73 3.99
CA LEU A 76 -6.58 -5.87 3.26
C LEU A 76 -7.16 -6.93 4.18
N GLU A 77 -6.49 -7.23 5.30
CA GLU A 77 -7.02 -8.13 6.33
C GLU A 77 -8.33 -7.59 6.91
N ARG A 78 -8.44 -6.27 7.12
CA ARG A 78 -9.69 -5.64 7.57
C ARG A 78 -10.80 -5.69 6.52
N ALA A 79 -10.46 -5.45 5.25
CA ALA A 79 -11.42 -5.59 4.15
C ALA A 79 -11.97 -7.02 4.07
N PHE A 80 -11.09 -8.02 4.19
CA PHE A 80 -11.48 -9.43 4.22
C PHE A 80 -12.41 -9.74 5.39
N HIS A 81 -12.11 -9.23 6.58
CA HIS A 81 -12.99 -9.39 7.75
C HIS A 81 -14.39 -8.83 7.51
N TYR A 82 -14.53 -7.65 6.89
CA TYR A 82 -15.85 -7.12 6.54
C TYR A 82 -16.60 -7.97 5.52
N VAL A 83 -15.90 -8.59 4.57
CA VAL A 83 -16.51 -9.55 3.65
C VAL A 83 -17.07 -10.76 4.42
N GLU A 84 -16.30 -11.32 5.37
CA GLU A 84 -16.77 -12.46 6.19
C GLU A 84 -17.96 -12.11 7.08
N LEU A 85 -18.04 -10.88 7.58
CA LEU A 85 -19.18 -10.40 8.36
C LEU A 85 -20.43 -10.21 7.51
N THR A 86 -20.29 -10.08 6.19
CA THR A 86 -21.43 -9.85 5.32
C THR A 86 -22.04 -11.18 4.89
N ASP A 87 -22.97 -11.70 5.69
CA ASP A 87 -23.83 -12.83 5.32
C ASP A 87 -24.90 -12.34 4.32
N PHE A 88 -24.48 -12.13 3.07
CA PHE A 88 -25.34 -11.65 1.98
C PHE A 88 -26.49 -12.60 1.65
N GLU A 89 -26.36 -13.89 1.97
CA GLU A 89 -27.37 -14.91 1.64
C GLU A 89 -28.56 -14.89 2.61
N ARG A 90 -28.36 -14.47 3.87
CA ARG A 90 -29.41 -14.55 4.90
C ARG A 90 -30.06 -13.21 5.27
N ASN A 91 -29.52 -12.07 4.82
CA ASN A 91 -29.94 -10.74 5.26
C ASN A 91 -30.28 -9.78 4.11
N ILE A 92 -30.88 -10.29 3.02
CA ILE A 92 -31.36 -9.46 1.89
C ILE A 92 -32.31 -8.34 2.37
N ASP A 93 -33.05 -8.57 3.46
CA ASP A 93 -33.94 -7.59 4.09
C ASP A 93 -33.22 -6.35 4.67
N GLN A 94 -31.88 -6.35 4.70
CA GLN A 94 -31.05 -5.25 5.22
C GLN A 94 -30.05 -4.75 4.16
N LEU A 95 -30.55 -4.50 2.95
CA LEU A 95 -29.81 -3.91 1.84
C LEU A 95 -28.94 -2.70 2.25
N TYR A 96 -29.46 -1.82 3.12
CA TYR A 96 -28.70 -0.68 3.64
C TYR A 96 -27.41 -1.10 4.38
N LYS A 97 -27.42 -2.22 5.13
CA LYS A 97 -26.24 -2.72 5.83
C LYS A 97 -25.22 -3.28 4.85
N ALA A 98 -25.68 -3.99 3.83
CA ALA A 98 -24.81 -4.46 2.75
C ALA A 98 -24.07 -3.29 2.08
N ILE A 99 -24.78 -2.19 1.79
CA ILE A 99 -24.18 -0.96 1.24
C ILE A 99 -23.14 -0.37 2.22
N GLN A 100 -23.44 -0.32 3.53
CA GLN A 100 -22.48 0.17 4.54
C GLN A 100 -21.22 -0.69 4.61
N TYR A 101 -21.33 -2.02 4.60
CA TYR A 101 -20.16 -2.91 4.56
C TYR A 101 -19.36 -2.73 3.27
N LEU A 102 -20.03 -2.57 2.13
CA LEU A 102 -19.39 -2.24 0.86
C LEU A 102 -18.58 -0.95 0.93
N ASP A 103 -19.13 0.12 1.52
CA ASP A 103 -18.41 1.38 1.72
C ASP A 103 -17.16 1.18 2.61
N LEU A 104 -17.28 0.42 3.70
CA LEU A 104 -16.13 0.09 4.58
C LEU A 104 -15.04 -0.72 3.85
N ILE A 105 -15.43 -1.67 3.01
CA ILE A 105 -14.49 -2.47 2.20
C ILE A 105 -13.78 -1.57 1.18
N ILE A 106 -14.51 -0.71 0.47
CA ILE A 106 -13.97 0.24 -0.51
C ILE A 106 -12.94 1.15 0.18
N ASP A 107 -13.26 1.69 1.35
CA ASP A 107 -12.34 2.54 2.12
C ASP A 107 -11.07 1.80 2.51
N CYS A 108 -11.18 0.54 2.95
CA CYS A 108 -10.01 -0.27 3.27
C CYS A 108 -9.10 -0.47 2.05
N ILE A 109 -9.68 -0.77 0.88
CA ILE A 109 -8.90 -1.01 -0.34
C ILE A 109 -8.26 0.29 -0.86
N ASN A 110 -8.95 1.43 -0.78
CA ASN A 110 -8.37 2.74 -1.09
C ASN A 110 -7.17 3.05 -0.19
N ASN A 111 -7.32 2.88 1.13
CA ASN A 111 -6.23 3.11 2.07
C ASN A 111 -5.04 2.14 1.86
N ALA A 112 -5.30 0.89 1.49
CA ALA A 112 -4.25 -0.06 1.13
C ALA A 112 -3.44 0.43 -0.10
N LYS A 113 -4.15 0.88 -1.14
CA LYS A 113 -3.56 1.41 -2.38
C LYS A 113 -2.75 2.70 -2.13
N ASP A 114 -3.28 3.63 -1.34
CA ASP A 114 -2.64 4.92 -1.07
C ASP A 114 -1.32 4.76 -0.30
N ASN A 115 -1.26 3.82 0.66
CA ASN A 115 -0.03 3.51 1.40
C ASN A 115 1.12 3.06 0.49
N ILE A 116 0.82 2.43 -0.65
CA ILE A 116 1.80 1.98 -1.65
C ILE A 116 2.11 3.10 -2.66
N LEU A 117 1.11 3.82 -3.13
CA LEU A 117 1.29 4.86 -4.17
C LEU A 117 2.06 6.08 -3.65
N LEU A 118 1.78 6.53 -2.42
CA LEU A 118 2.26 7.80 -1.90
C LEU A 118 3.27 7.58 -0.76
N PRO A 119 4.57 7.84 -0.97
CA PRO A 119 5.54 7.74 0.11
C PRO A 119 5.30 8.83 1.15
N LYS A 120 5.16 8.44 2.42
CA LYS A 120 5.06 9.37 3.55
C LYS A 120 6.35 10.20 3.65
N LYS A 121 6.24 11.54 3.60
CA LYS A 121 7.39 12.44 3.74
C LYS A 121 8.01 12.28 5.13
N LYS A 122 9.30 11.97 5.20
CA LYS A 122 10.08 11.96 6.45
C LYS A 122 11.06 13.14 6.45
N ARG A 123 11.22 13.82 7.59
CA ARG A 123 12.27 14.84 7.72
C ARG A 123 13.63 14.14 7.81
N ILE A 124 14.69 14.80 7.34
CA ILE A 124 16.02 14.21 7.32
C ILE A 124 16.55 13.88 8.72
N ASP A 125 16.21 14.69 9.73
CA ASP A 125 16.57 14.42 11.11
C ASP A 125 15.91 13.15 11.65
N ASP A 126 14.70 12.84 11.18
CA ASP A 126 14.00 11.60 11.53
C ASP A 126 14.65 10.38 10.88
N LEU A 127 15.24 10.56 9.69
CA LEU A 127 16.01 9.52 9.02
C LEU A 127 17.34 9.24 9.74
N ARG A 128 18.03 10.27 10.25
CA ARG A 128 19.28 10.12 11.01
C ARG A 128 19.07 9.44 12.35
N ARG A 129 17.94 9.73 13.02
CA ARG A 129 17.52 9.07 14.27
C ARG A 129 16.85 7.72 14.06
N ASN A 130 16.71 7.26 12.82
CA ASN A 130 16.00 6.02 12.53
C ASN A 130 16.78 4.83 13.11
N LYS A 131 16.15 4.07 13.99
CA LYS A 131 16.73 2.86 14.61
C LYS A 131 17.23 1.84 13.58
N ASN A 132 16.65 1.85 12.37
CA ASN A 132 17.05 0.94 11.29
C ASN A 132 18.48 1.20 10.78
N THR A 133 19.14 2.31 11.08
CA THR A 133 20.55 2.53 10.65
C THR A 133 21.53 1.63 11.42
N SER A 134 21.16 1.18 12.62
CA SER A 134 21.99 0.31 13.47
C SER A 134 22.09 -1.15 13.00
N ILE A 135 21.35 -1.52 11.95
CA ILE A 135 21.35 -2.87 11.38
C ILE A 135 22.47 -3.06 10.34
N PHE A 136 23.10 -1.96 9.93
CA PHE A 136 24.13 -1.93 8.91
C PHE A 136 25.53 -2.20 9.49
N THR A 137 26.34 -2.95 8.76
CA THR A 137 27.73 -3.25 9.09
C THR A 137 28.58 -3.16 7.83
N PRO A 138 29.66 -2.35 7.81
CA PRO A 138 30.06 -1.36 8.82
C PRO A 138 29.00 -0.28 9.11
N ALA A 139 29.07 0.38 10.27
CA ALA A 139 28.08 1.39 10.63
C ALA A 139 28.03 2.55 9.62
N ILE A 140 26.85 3.12 9.40
CA ILE A 140 26.65 4.26 8.50
C ILE A 140 27.32 5.51 9.09
N PRO A 141 28.15 6.24 8.31
CA PRO A 141 28.76 7.51 8.76
C PRO A 141 27.72 8.56 9.16
N GLU A 142 28.03 9.39 10.14
CA GLU A 142 27.07 10.36 10.70
C GLU A 142 26.54 11.39 9.69
N ASN A 143 27.36 11.76 8.69
CA ASN A 143 26.99 12.68 7.62
C ASN A 143 26.10 12.05 6.55
N ILE A 144 25.78 10.75 6.66
CA ILE A 144 24.96 10.00 5.71
C ILE A 144 23.67 9.51 6.38
N ALA A 145 22.55 9.59 5.67
CA ALA A 145 21.28 9.00 6.08
C ALA A 145 20.69 8.13 4.96
N PHE A 146 20.16 6.97 5.34
CA PHE A 146 19.54 6.00 4.45
C PHE A 146 18.02 6.04 4.56
N SER A 147 17.33 5.79 3.44
CA SER A 147 15.87 5.65 3.42
C SER A 147 15.44 4.66 2.36
N PHE A 148 14.77 3.59 2.78
CA PHE A 148 13.99 2.73 1.90
C PHE A 148 12.51 3.11 1.99
N TYR A 149 11.84 3.18 0.83
CA TYR A 149 10.41 3.45 0.74
C TYR A 149 9.82 2.84 -0.53
N ILE A 150 8.51 2.61 -0.52
CA ILE A 150 7.75 2.17 -1.68
C ILE A 150 7.11 3.38 -2.35
N GLN A 151 7.15 3.41 -3.69
CA GLN A 151 6.43 4.38 -4.50
C GLN A 151 5.82 3.66 -5.70
N GLY A 152 4.52 3.40 -5.62
CA GLY A 152 3.83 2.55 -6.59
C GLY A 152 4.42 1.14 -6.62
N SER A 153 4.77 0.64 -7.80
CA SER A 153 5.38 -0.69 -7.95
C SER A 153 6.88 -0.72 -7.67
N LYS A 154 7.49 0.39 -7.26
CA LYS A 154 8.95 0.49 -7.10
C LYS A 154 9.35 0.52 -5.63
N LEU A 155 10.42 -0.22 -5.34
CA LEU A 155 11.21 -0.03 -4.13
C LEU A 155 12.30 1.00 -4.44
N SER A 156 12.30 2.11 -3.70
CA SER A 156 13.29 3.17 -3.82
C SER A 156 14.22 3.15 -2.61
N PHE A 157 15.50 3.36 -2.89
CA PHE A 157 16.53 3.58 -1.88
C PHE A 157 17.16 4.95 -2.10
N ALA A 158 17.12 5.81 -1.09
CA ALA A 158 17.72 7.12 -1.11
C ALA A 158 18.84 7.23 -0.07
N VAL A 159 19.94 7.85 -0.49
CA VAL A 159 21.07 8.25 0.34
C VAL A 159 21.11 9.77 0.39
N TYR A 160 21.08 10.31 1.60
CA TYR A 160 21.25 11.73 1.86
C TYR A 160 22.65 11.95 2.45
N HIS A 161 23.45 12.79 1.80
CA HIS A 161 24.78 13.14 2.25
C HIS A 161 24.82 14.62 2.63
N THR A 162 25.20 14.90 3.88
CA THR A 162 25.37 16.26 4.39
C THR A 162 26.74 16.76 3.96
N SER A 163 26.78 17.88 3.25
CA SER A 163 28.03 18.59 2.98
C SER A 163 28.07 19.87 3.79
N VAL A 164 29.16 20.04 4.53
CA VAL A 164 29.45 21.28 5.25
C VAL A 164 30.36 22.11 4.35
N HIS A 165 29.79 23.11 3.67
CA HIS A 165 30.55 24.10 2.93
C HIS A 165 30.43 25.46 3.63
N GLY A 166 31.41 25.77 4.48
CA GLY A 166 31.43 27.03 5.23
C GLY A 166 30.22 27.17 6.17
N LYS A 167 29.51 28.31 6.12
CA LYS A 167 28.37 28.62 6.99
C LYS A 167 27.02 28.07 6.49
N ALA A 168 26.97 27.40 5.33
CA ALA A 168 25.74 26.84 4.77
C ALA A 168 25.80 25.29 4.79
N SER A 169 24.89 24.67 5.54
CA SER A 169 24.70 23.22 5.53
C SER A 169 23.74 22.84 4.41
N GLY A 170 24.23 22.09 3.42
CA GLY A 170 23.42 21.57 2.31
C GLY A 170 23.38 20.05 2.31
N TYR A 171 22.37 19.47 1.65
CA TYR A 171 22.24 18.02 1.50
C TYR A 171 22.22 17.61 0.03
N PHE A 172 23.00 16.60 -0.31
CA PHE A 172 22.94 15.91 -1.59
C PHE A 172 22.06 14.67 -1.46
N LYS A 173 21.14 14.48 -2.40
CA LYS A 173 20.29 13.29 -2.46
C LYS A 173 20.66 12.48 -3.70
N HIS A 174 21.03 11.22 -3.50
CA HIS A 174 21.10 10.21 -4.55
C HIS A 174 20.03 9.17 -4.28
N TYR A 175 19.37 8.67 -5.33
CA TYR A 175 18.41 7.59 -5.17
C TYR A 175 18.47 6.62 -6.33
N ILE A 176 18.14 5.37 -6.04
CA ILE A 176 18.04 4.27 -7.00
C ILE A 176 16.75 3.51 -6.73
N GLU A 177 16.26 2.80 -7.74
CA GLU A 177 14.97 2.13 -7.68
C GLU A 177 15.01 0.78 -8.38
N ALA A 178 14.11 -0.11 -7.96
CA ALA A 178 13.84 -1.38 -8.64
C ALA A 178 12.33 -1.60 -8.68
N ASN A 179 11.83 -2.16 -9.78
CA ASN A 179 10.45 -2.61 -9.85
C ASN A 179 10.29 -3.88 -9.01
N VAL A 180 9.22 -3.96 -8.24
CA VAL A 180 8.80 -5.14 -7.47
C VAL A 180 7.60 -5.73 -8.19
N PRO A 181 7.77 -6.81 -9.00
CA PRO A 181 6.71 -7.30 -9.88
C PRO A 181 5.39 -7.59 -9.14
N THR A 182 5.47 -8.20 -7.97
CA THR A 182 4.30 -8.53 -7.15
C THR A 182 3.54 -7.29 -6.66
N LEU A 183 4.19 -6.13 -6.52
CA LEU A 183 3.50 -4.88 -6.17
C LEU A 183 2.77 -4.28 -7.37
N ALA A 184 3.29 -4.44 -8.59
CA ALA A 184 2.57 -4.02 -9.80
C ALA A 184 1.27 -4.82 -9.94
N ASP A 185 1.35 -6.14 -9.78
CA ASP A 185 0.19 -7.03 -9.82
C ASP A 185 -0.82 -6.69 -8.72
N LEU A 186 -0.34 -6.44 -7.50
CA LEU A 186 -1.17 -6.01 -6.38
C LEU A 186 -1.91 -4.70 -6.71
N LEU A 187 -1.22 -3.67 -7.20
CA LEU A 187 -1.86 -2.38 -7.52
C LEU A 187 -2.92 -2.50 -8.62
N ASN A 188 -2.69 -3.39 -9.59
CA ASN A 188 -3.67 -3.71 -10.63
C ASN A 188 -4.89 -4.42 -10.03
N GLN A 189 -4.67 -5.42 -9.17
CA GLN A 189 -5.76 -6.12 -8.46
C GLN A 189 -6.56 -5.19 -7.56
N LEU A 190 -5.90 -4.31 -6.79
CA LEU A 190 -6.57 -3.31 -5.95
C LEU A 190 -7.44 -2.38 -6.80
N SER A 191 -6.93 -1.93 -7.95
CA SER A 191 -7.68 -1.06 -8.85
C SER A 191 -8.87 -1.77 -9.48
N TYR A 192 -8.73 -3.04 -9.85
CA TYR A 192 -9.82 -3.87 -10.35
C TYR A 192 -10.89 -4.12 -9.27
N MET A 193 -10.49 -4.47 -8.04
CA MET A 193 -11.42 -4.67 -6.93
C MET A 193 -12.23 -3.41 -6.63
N LEU A 194 -11.57 -2.24 -6.58
CA LEU A 194 -12.27 -0.97 -6.38
C LEU A 194 -13.33 -0.72 -7.46
N LEU A 195 -13.00 -0.98 -8.72
CA LEU A 195 -13.96 -0.84 -9.82
C LEU A 195 -15.19 -1.74 -9.62
N GLN A 196 -14.98 -3.01 -9.29
CA GLN A 196 -16.08 -3.97 -9.09
C GLN A 196 -16.95 -3.59 -7.90
N LEU A 197 -16.34 -3.20 -6.78
CA LEU A 197 -17.06 -2.82 -5.57
C LEU A 197 -17.86 -1.53 -5.76
N GLN A 198 -17.30 -0.55 -6.46
CA GLN A 198 -18.02 0.68 -6.83
C GLN A 198 -19.24 0.36 -7.71
N GLN A 199 -19.07 -0.47 -8.75
CA GLN A 199 -20.17 -0.89 -9.61
C GLN A 199 -21.27 -1.63 -8.84
N LEU A 200 -20.90 -2.52 -7.91
CA LEU A 200 -21.86 -3.23 -7.07
C LEU A 200 -22.61 -2.27 -6.15
N ARG A 201 -21.87 -1.41 -5.44
CA ARG A 201 -22.46 -0.40 -4.55
C ARG A 201 -23.44 0.50 -5.29
N ASP A 202 -23.08 0.99 -6.47
CA ASP A 202 -23.93 1.90 -7.25
C ASP A 202 -25.22 1.20 -7.70
N LYS A 203 -25.16 -0.08 -8.10
CA LYS A 203 -26.35 -0.90 -8.41
C LYS A 203 -27.24 -1.11 -7.18
N LEU A 204 -26.66 -1.43 -6.03
CA LEU A 204 -27.41 -1.65 -4.80
C LEU A 204 -28.09 -0.37 -4.31
N ARG A 205 -27.43 0.79 -4.45
CA ARG A 205 -28.04 2.10 -4.11
C ARG A 205 -29.24 2.40 -4.99
N ILE A 206 -29.13 2.18 -6.30
CA ILE A 206 -30.26 2.33 -7.22
C ILE A 206 -31.42 1.41 -6.80
N PHE A 207 -31.13 0.14 -6.48
CA PHE A 207 -32.16 -0.81 -6.05
C PHE A 207 -32.81 -0.41 -4.73
N ASP A 208 -32.04 0.09 -3.75
CA ASP A 208 -32.55 0.59 -2.47
C ASP A 208 -33.49 1.80 -2.65
N GLU A 209 -33.12 2.72 -3.55
CA GLU A 209 -33.97 3.86 -3.93
C GLU A 209 -35.30 3.41 -4.55
N TYR A 210 -35.28 2.40 -5.44
CA TYR A 210 -36.50 1.84 -6.02
C TYR A 210 -37.40 1.16 -4.99
N GLN A 211 -36.82 0.37 -4.08
CA GLN A 211 -37.58 -0.35 -3.05
C GLN A 211 -38.21 0.60 -2.02
N ASN A 212 -37.49 1.67 -1.67
CA ASN A 212 -37.98 2.69 -0.72
C ASN A 212 -38.83 3.78 -1.37
N GLY A 213 -38.84 3.86 -2.70
CA GLY A 213 -39.62 4.81 -3.48
C GLY A 213 -41.13 4.54 -3.41
N SER A 214 -41.92 5.63 -3.40
CA SER A 214 -43.39 5.60 -3.29
C SER A 214 -44.07 4.75 -4.37
N ASP A 215 -43.47 4.63 -5.56
CA ASP A 215 -44.04 3.87 -6.69
C ASP A 215 -44.08 2.36 -6.43
N TRP A 216 -43.08 1.79 -5.75
CA TRP A 216 -43.11 0.36 -5.40
C TRP A 216 -44.24 0.06 -4.40
N LYS A 217 -44.35 0.88 -3.34
CA LYS A 217 -45.42 0.73 -2.33
C LYS A 217 -46.81 0.88 -2.97
N LEU A 218 -46.97 1.82 -3.89
CA LEU A 218 -48.22 2.02 -4.64
C LEU A 218 -48.54 0.83 -5.55
N MET A 219 -47.53 0.20 -6.15
CA MET A 219 -47.68 -1.00 -6.98
C MET A 219 -48.03 -2.24 -6.15
N GLU A 220 -47.44 -2.38 -4.96
CA GLU A 220 -47.72 -3.45 -4.00
C GLU A 220 -49.15 -3.34 -3.42
N GLU A 221 -49.59 -2.12 -3.07
CA GLU A 221 -50.98 -1.85 -2.67
C GLU A 221 -51.97 -2.13 -3.80
N LYS A 222 -51.66 -1.73 -5.03
CA LYS A 222 -52.50 -2.02 -6.20
C LYS A 222 -52.60 -3.52 -6.48
N GLN A 223 -51.55 -4.31 -6.23
CA GLN A 223 -51.63 -5.77 -6.38
C GLN A 223 -52.46 -6.42 -5.27
N LYS A 224 -52.30 -5.99 -4.01
CA LYS A 224 -53.13 -6.45 -2.88
C LYS A 224 -54.62 -6.17 -3.11
N GLN A 225 -54.97 -4.94 -3.49
CA GLN A 225 -56.36 -4.58 -3.80
C GLN A 225 -56.96 -5.42 -4.93
N LYS A 226 -56.14 -5.80 -5.93
CA LYS A 226 -56.58 -6.67 -7.03
C LYS A 226 -56.82 -8.11 -6.56
N GLN A 227 -56.05 -8.61 -5.61
CA GLN A 227 -56.22 -9.94 -5.03
C GLN A 227 -57.45 -10.01 -4.11
N ASP A 228 -57.66 -9.00 -3.26
CA ASP A 228 -58.82 -8.92 -2.36
C ASP A 228 -60.13 -8.81 -3.16
N SER A 229 -60.15 -7.99 -4.22
CA SER A 229 -61.32 -7.86 -5.09
C SER A 229 -61.68 -9.15 -5.84
N VAL A 230 -60.70 -10.01 -6.15
CA VAL A 230 -60.92 -11.33 -6.75
C VAL A 230 -61.38 -12.35 -5.70
N GLY A 231 -60.90 -12.23 -4.45
CA GLY A 231 -61.34 -13.05 -3.33
C GLY A 231 -62.81 -12.82 -2.97
N ASP A 232 -63.24 -11.56 -2.91
CA ASP A 232 -64.63 -11.18 -2.62
C ASP A 232 -65.61 -11.67 -3.71
N LEU A 233 -65.20 -11.63 -4.98
CA LEU A 233 -65.98 -12.16 -6.09
C LEU A 233 -66.15 -13.69 -6.02
N MET A 234 -65.17 -14.42 -5.46
CA MET A 234 -65.22 -15.87 -5.29
C MET A 234 -65.98 -16.30 -4.02
N THR A 235 -66.19 -15.40 -3.05
CA THR A 235 -67.05 -15.66 -1.86
C THR A 235 -68.51 -15.28 -2.08
N ALA A 236 -68.82 -14.55 -3.15
CA ALA A 236 -70.16 -14.13 -3.52
C ALA A 236 -70.92 -15.13 -4.44
N PHE A 237 -70.29 -16.24 -4.81
CA PHE A 237 -70.91 -17.39 -5.51
C PHE A 237 -71.04 -18.59 -4.56
#